data_AF-A0A3N1CRI8-F1
#
_entry.id   AF-A0A3N1CRI8-F1
#
_cell.length_a   1.000
_cell.length_b   1.000
_cell.length_c   1.000
_cell.angle_alpha   90.00
_cell.angle_beta   90.00
_cell.angle_gamma   90.00
#
_symmetry.space_group_name_H-M   'P 1'
#
loop_
_entity.id
_entity.type
_entity.pdbx_description
1 polymer ?
#
loop_
_entity_poly.entity_id
_entity_poly.type
_entity_poly.pdbx_seq_one_letter_code
_entity_poly.pdbx_strand_id
1 'polypeptide(L)'
;MTPPLTVGGPDAYRAALDALHGGRDVLLPGEELSVAQEIALKDEAAMLGRLVLGPCACTGSLPPGPYGVVGVSPEATAEVVEVLAEKGGRVLPVGSRDLSAAVCGRATLQALAAFDADPVIEAVVLAAERPAGEVAALLREAARRLGKPVVSAAPGEARFVLARLDVL
;
A
#
# COMPACT_ATOMS: atom_id res chain seq x y z
N MET A 1 2.33 12.42 -6.28
CA MET A 1 2.43 11.22 -7.14
C MET A 1 1.45 11.31 -8.28
N THR A 2 1.80 10.78 -9.46
CA THR A 2 0.90 10.68 -10.62
C THR A 2 -0.01 9.46 -10.46
N PRO A 3 -1.28 9.48 -10.92
CA PRO A 3 -2.14 8.30 -10.89
C PRO A 3 -1.51 7.09 -11.63
N PRO A 4 -1.62 5.88 -11.05
CA PRO A 4 -1.08 4.67 -11.65
C PRO A 4 -1.83 4.31 -12.95
N LEU A 5 -1.18 3.58 -13.84
CA LEU A 5 -1.84 2.94 -14.97
C LEU A 5 -2.47 1.62 -14.50
N THR A 6 -3.79 1.49 -14.66
CA THR A 6 -4.48 0.24 -14.38
C THR A 6 -4.28 -0.73 -15.53
N VAL A 7 -3.78 -1.94 -15.23
CA VAL A 7 -3.59 -3.02 -16.21
C VAL A 7 -4.20 -4.32 -15.66
N GLY A 8 -4.64 -5.21 -16.54
CA GLY A 8 -5.33 -6.45 -16.15
C GLY A 8 -5.54 -7.40 -17.32
N GLY A 9 -6.16 -8.56 -17.06
CA GLY A 9 -6.41 -9.58 -18.07
C GLY A 9 -5.20 -10.50 -18.34
N PRO A 10 -5.28 -11.34 -19.38
CA PRO A 10 -4.29 -12.41 -19.63
C PRO A 10 -2.84 -11.93 -19.79
N ASP A 11 -2.66 -10.70 -20.28
CA ASP A 11 -1.35 -10.07 -20.52
C ASP A 11 -0.93 -9.09 -19.41
N ALA A 12 -1.60 -9.10 -18.24
CA ALA A 12 -1.39 -8.14 -17.16
C ALA A 12 0.09 -8.00 -16.75
N TYR A 13 0.84 -9.11 -16.71
CA TYR A 13 2.26 -9.10 -16.38
C TYR A 13 3.09 -8.26 -17.36
N ARG A 14 2.90 -8.50 -18.68
CA ARG A 14 3.64 -7.78 -19.72
C ARG A 14 3.24 -6.31 -19.76
N ALA A 15 1.94 -6.03 -19.69
CA ALA A 15 1.43 -4.66 -19.67
C ALA A 15 1.95 -3.87 -18.46
N ALA A 16 2.10 -4.53 -17.30
CA ALA A 16 2.70 -3.92 -16.11
C ALA A 16 4.18 -3.58 -16.33
N LEU A 17 4.98 -4.49 -16.90
CA LEU A 17 6.38 -4.22 -17.21
C LEU A 17 6.54 -3.03 -18.17
N ASP A 18 5.76 -3.02 -19.26
CA ASP A 18 5.80 -1.94 -20.25
C ASP A 18 5.47 -0.58 -19.59
N ALA A 19 4.50 -0.56 -18.68
CA ALA A 19 4.12 0.64 -17.93
C ALA A 19 5.24 1.10 -16.97
N LEU A 20 5.87 0.18 -16.24
CA LEU A 20 6.99 0.47 -15.34
C LEU A 20 8.18 1.06 -16.11
N HIS A 21 8.58 0.45 -17.23
CA HIS A 21 9.63 0.95 -18.10
C HIS A 21 9.26 2.27 -18.78
N GLY A 22 7.96 2.50 -19.01
CA GLY A 22 7.41 3.80 -19.40
C GLY A 22 7.37 4.85 -18.28
N GLY A 23 7.88 4.54 -17.09
CA GLY A 23 7.94 5.46 -15.96
C GLY A 23 6.59 5.70 -15.27
N ARG A 24 5.70 4.71 -15.28
CA ARG A 24 4.39 4.76 -14.63
C ARG A 24 4.32 3.80 -13.45
N ASP A 25 3.69 4.24 -12.37
CA ASP A 25 3.21 3.33 -11.34
C ASP A 25 2.06 2.49 -11.93
N VAL A 26 1.86 1.28 -11.41
CA VAL A 26 0.90 0.30 -11.95
C VAL A 26 -0.12 -0.09 -10.89
N LEU A 27 -1.38 -0.24 -11.29
CA LEU A 27 -2.45 -0.82 -10.49
C LEU A 27 -2.95 -2.12 -11.14
N LEU A 28 -2.90 -3.22 -10.38
CA LEU A 28 -3.35 -4.56 -10.76
C LEU A 28 -4.57 -4.93 -9.91
N PRO A 29 -5.81 -4.75 -10.41
CA PRO A 29 -7.00 -5.07 -9.63
C PRO A 29 -7.32 -6.57 -9.61
N GLY A 30 -6.88 -7.33 -10.62
CA GLY A 30 -7.19 -8.75 -10.78
C GLY A 30 -6.26 -9.70 -10.01
N GLU A 31 -6.52 -11.00 -10.18
CA GLU A 31 -5.83 -12.10 -9.49
C GLU A 31 -4.94 -12.94 -10.43
N GLU A 32 -4.74 -12.49 -11.67
CA GLU A 32 -4.17 -13.29 -12.76
C GLU A 32 -2.69 -13.64 -12.54
N LEU A 33 -2.00 -12.86 -11.70
CA LEU A 33 -0.58 -13.06 -11.45
C LEU A 33 -0.32 -14.14 -10.40
N SER A 34 0.56 -15.08 -10.77
CA SER A 34 1.22 -15.95 -9.80
C SER A 34 2.03 -15.13 -8.78
N VAL A 35 2.30 -15.72 -7.62
CA VAL A 35 3.14 -15.09 -6.59
C VAL A 35 4.53 -14.75 -7.11
N ALA A 36 5.13 -15.60 -7.94
CA ALA A 36 6.43 -15.35 -8.54
C ALA A 36 6.42 -14.13 -9.48
N GLN A 37 5.36 -13.96 -10.28
CA GLN A 37 5.18 -12.81 -11.14
C GLN A 37 4.96 -11.52 -10.34
N GLU A 38 4.16 -11.57 -9.27
CA GLU A 38 3.97 -10.44 -8.37
C GLU A 38 5.31 -10.00 -7.75
N ILE A 39 6.09 -10.95 -7.24
CA ILE A 39 7.42 -10.67 -6.68
C ILE A 39 8.32 -10.00 -7.71
N ALA A 40 8.42 -10.59 -8.91
CA ALA A 40 9.27 -10.05 -9.98
C ALA A 40 8.87 -8.62 -10.38
N LEU A 41 7.57 -8.33 -10.49
CA LEU A 41 7.08 -6.98 -10.79
C LEU A 41 7.39 -5.98 -9.68
N LYS A 42 7.18 -6.36 -8.41
CA LYS A 42 7.45 -5.48 -7.27
C LYS A 42 8.95 -5.19 -7.12
N ASP A 43 9.79 -6.19 -7.37
CA ASP A 43 11.25 -6.03 -7.38
C ASP A 43 11.70 -5.12 -8.54
N GLU A 44 11.17 -5.32 -9.75
CA GLU A 44 11.44 -4.44 -10.90
C GLU A 44 11.01 -2.99 -10.63
N ALA A 45 9.81 -2.80 -10.09
CA ALA A 45 9.29 -1.49 -9.72
C ALA A 45 10.20 -0.80 -8.69
N ALA A 46 10.73 -1.55 -7.72
CA ALA A 46 11.69 -1.02 -6.74
C ALA A 46 12.96 -0.50 -7.39
N MET A 47 13.54 -1.25 -8.34
CA MET A 47 14.72 -0.81 -9.08
C MET A 47 14.47 0.46 -9.89
N LEU A 48 13.25 0.63 -10.40
CA LEU A 48 12.85 1.77 -11.24
C LEU A 48 12.32 2.99 -10.43
N GLY A 49 12.24 2.88 -9.09
CA GLY A 49 11.61 3.91 -8.26
C GLY A 49 10.12 4.09 -8.55
N ARG A 50 9.42 2.99 -8.88
CA ARG A 50 8.00 2.91 -9.19
C ARG A 50 7.26 2.01 -8.20
N LEU A 51 5.93 2.09 -8.22
CA LEU A 51 5.06 1.26 -7.42
C LEU A 51 4.24 0.29 -8.28
N VAL A 52 4.08 -0.92 -7.77
CA VAL A 52 3.07 -1.89 -8.22
C VAL A 52 2.06 -2.06 -7.09
N LEU A 53 0.84 -1.60 -7.34
CA LEU A 53 -0.30 -1.63 -6.43
C LEU A 53 -1.17 -2.83 -6.78
N GLY A 54 -1.31 -3.79 -5.86
CA GLY A 54 -1.93 -5.09 -6.11
C GLY A 54 -0.91 -6.21 -6.37
N PRO A 55 -1.32 -7.38 -6.90
CA PRO A 55 -2.67 -7.77 -7.34
C PRO A 55 -3.71 -7.85 -6.22
N CYS A 56 -4.98 -8.04 -6.58
CA CYS A 56 -6.13 -8.00 -5.66
C CYS A 56 -6.22 -6.67 -4.88
N ALA A 57 -5.90 -5.55 -5.55
CA ALA A 57 -5.87 -4.24 -4.93
C ALA A 57 -7.27 -3.75 -4.56
N CYS A 58 -7.53 -3.52 -3.27
CA CYS A 58 -8.75 -2.87 -2.81
C CYS A 58 -8.60 -1.36 -2.80
N THR A 59 -9.06 -0.72 -3.86
CA THR A 59 -8.99 0.73 -4.01
C THR A 59 -9.93 1.43 -3.02
N GLY A 60 -9.43 2.46 -2.36
CA GLY A 60 -10.23 3.45 -1.64
C GLY A 60 -9.97 4.84 -2.21
N SER A 61 -10.92 5.75 -2.06
CA SER A 61 -10.75 7.15 -2.44
C SER A 61 -11.03 8.02 -1.23
N LEU A 62 -10.14 8.99 -1.00
CA LEU A 62 -10.29 10.02 0.02
C LEU A 62 -10.18 11.38 -0.67
N PRO A 63 -10.85 12.43 -0.16
CA PRO A 63 -10.51 13.79 -0.59
C PRO A 63 -9.05 14.09 -0.25
N PRO A 64 -8.42 15.12 -0.86
CA PRO A 64 -7.06 15.51 -0.48
C PRO A 64 -6.94 15.77 1.02
N GLY A 65 -5.87 15.27 1.64
CA GLY A 65 -5.61 15.43 3.06
C GLY A 65 -4.30 14.79 3.51
N PRO A 66 -4.01 14.84 4.81
CA PRO A 66 -2.66 14.58 5.32
C PRO A 66 -2.38 13.10 5.64
N TYR A 67 -3.35 12.20 5.41
CA TYR A 67 -3.18 10.79 5.77
C TYR A 67 -2.78 9.91 4.59
N GLY A 68 -1.73 9.11 4.76
CA GLY A 68 -1.41 8.01 3.85
C GLY A 68 -2.07 6.73 4.33
N VAL A 69 -2.72 5.97 3.45
CA VAL A 69 -3.27 4.65 3.78
C VAL A 69 -2.60 3.61 2.92
N VAL A 70 -1.88 2.67 3.53
CA VAL A 70 -1.37 1.48 2.85
C VAL A 70 -2.40 0.37 3.01
N GLY A 71 -3.11 0.07 1.92
CA GLY A 71 -4.22 -0.88 1.91
C GLY A 71 -3.77 -2.29 1.54
N VAL A 72 -3.77 -3.20 2.50
CA VAL A 72 -3.48 -4.63 2.30
C VAL A 72 -4.77 -5.43 2.43
N SER A 73 -5.53 -5.22 3.51
CA SER A 73 -6.80 -5.90 3.75
C SER A 73 -7.97 -5.08 3.17
N PRO A 74 -8.84 -5.68 2.33
CA PRO A 74 -10.04 -5.02 1.81
C PRO A 74 -10.91 -4.40 2.92
N GLU A 75 -11.20 -5.20 3.95
CA GLU A 75 -12.10 -4.84 5.05
C GLU A 75 -11.52 -3.71 5.89
N ALA A 76 -10.27 -3.87 6.36
CA ALA A 76 -9.61 -2.82 7.14
C ALA A 76 -9.44 -1.53 6.33
N THR A 77 -9.15 -1.62 5.03
CA THR A 77 -8.99 -0.44 4.17
C THR A 77 -10.30 0.30 4.04
N ALA A 78 -11.42 -0.40 3.84
CA ALA A 78 -12.74 0.22 3.74
C ALA A 78 -13.11 0.97 5.03
N GLU A 79 -12.91 0.35 6.19
CA GLU A 79 -13.19 0.99 7.48
C GLU A 79 -12.30 2.23 7.73
N VAL A 80 -11.00 2.15 7.41
CA VAL A 80 -10.07 3.29 7.53
C VAL A 80 -10.47 4.43 6.60
N VAL A 81 -10.89 4.11 5.37
CA VAL A 81 -11.37 5.12 4.41
C VAL A 81 -12.63 5.82 4.92
N GLU A 82 -13.59 5.07 5.47
CA GLU A 82 -14.80 5.64 6.07
C GLU A 82 -14.44 6.60 7.21
N VAL A 83 -13.55 6.16 8.09
CA VAL A 83 -13.08 6.92 9.25
C VAL A 83 -12.33 8.20 8.85
N LEU A 84 -11.59 8.18 7.74
CA LEU A 84 -10.82 9.32 7.25
C LEU A 84 -11.57 10.18 6.22
N ALA A 85 -12.85 9.88 5.93
CA ALA A 85 -13.60 10.52 4.85
C ALA A 85 -13.63 12.06 4.93
N GLU A 86 -13.73 12.63 6.13
CA GLU A 86 -13.73 14.09 6.35
C GLU A 86 -12.33 14.70 6.46
N LYS A 87 -11.33 13.90 6.84
CA LYS A 87 -9.95 14.36 7.04
C LYS A 87 -9.11 14.31 5.76
N GLY A 88 -9.45 13.40 4.86
CA GLY A 88 -8.79 13.24 3.57
C GLY A 88 -7.43 12.55 3.66
N GLY A 89 -6.89 12.19 2.50
CA GLY A 89 -5.66 11.44 2.38
C GLY A 89 -5.47 10.82 1.00
N ARG A 90 -4.63 9.78 0.96
CA ARG A 90 -4.38 8.98 -0.24
C ARG A 90 -4.28 7.51 0.14
N VAL A 91 -4.92 6.65 -0.65
CA VAL A 91 -4.87 5.19 -0.48
C VAL A 91 -3.95 4.58 -1.52
N LEU A 92 -2.99 3.76 -1.08
CA LEU A 92 -2.14 2.92 -1.92
C LEU A 92 -2.47 1.45 -1.64
N PRO A 93 -3.27 0.79 -2.51
CA PRO A 93 -3.62 -0.60 -2.32
C PRO A 93 -2.52 -1.53 -2.83
N VAL A 94 -1.76 -2.14 -1.92
CA VAL A 94 -0.53 -2.89 -2.24
C VAL A 94 -0.76 -4.38 -2.50
N GLY A 95 -1.99 -4.86 -2.26
CA GLY A 95 -2.44 -6.22 -2.54
C GLY A 95 -2.51 -7.11 -1.30
N SER A 96 -3.50 -8.00 -1.27
CA SER A 96 -3.84 -8.84 -0.09
C SER A 96 -2.73 -9.83 0.29
N ARG A 97 -1.90 -10.24 -0.67
CA ARG A 97 -0.77 -11.16 -0.47
C ARG A 97 0.50 -10.44 -0.02
N ASP A 98 0.55 -9.11 -0.04
CA ASP A 98 1.80 -8.36 0.13
C ASP A 98 2.49 -8.69 1.45
N LEU A 99 1.72 -8.87 2.53
CA LEU A 99 2.26 -9.17 3.86
C LEU A 99 2.50 -10.67 4.15
N SER A 100 2.39 -11.52 3.13
CA SER A 100 2.74 -12.93 3.23
C SER A 100 4.26 -13.13 3.31
N ALA A 101 4.68 -14.28 3.83
CA ALA A 101 6.09 -14.70 3.84
C ALA A 101 6.71 -14.79 2.43
N ALA A 102 5.90 -15.05 1.40
CA ALA A 102 6.41 -15.15 0.03
C ALA A 102 6.68 -13.76 -0.58
N VAL A 103 5.76 -12.80 -0.40
CA VAL A 103 5.84 -11.47 -1.01
C VAL A 103 6.66 -10.48 -0.15
N CYS A 104 6.82 -10.74 1.14
CA CYS A 104 7.72 -10.01 2.05
C CYS A 104 7.45 -8.51 2.21
N GLY A 105 6.21 -8.05 2.02
CA GLY A 105 5.81 -6.67 2.24
C GLY A 105 6.45 -5.67 1.28
N ARG A 106 6.90 -6.11 0.09
CA ARG A 106 7.66 -5.29 -0.86
C ARG A 106 6.96 -3.98 -1.17
N ALA A 107 5.70 -4.04 -1.61
CA ALA A 107 4.96 -2.83 -1.98
C ALA A 107 4.57 -2.01 -0.75
N THR A 108 4.30 -2.64 0.40
CA THR A 108 4.10 -1.94 1.68
C THR A 108 5.31 -1.09 2.04
N LEU A 109 6.52 -1.66 2.00
CA LEU A 109 7.76 -0.96 2.34
C LEU A 109 8.01 0.23 1.39
N GLN A 110 7.76 0.04 0.10
CA GLN A 110 7.87 1.13 -0.88
C GLN A 110 6.81 2.22 -0.66
N ALA A 111 5.56 1.84 -0.37
CA ALA A 111 4.48 2.78 -0.10
C ALA A 111 4.76 3.61 1.16
N LEU A 112 5.30 2.99 2.22
CA LEU A 112 5.75 3.68 3.43
C LEU A 112 6.83 4.73 3.11
N ALA A 113 7.84 4.37 2.34
CA ALA A 113 8.90 5.31 1.92
C ALA A 113 8.34 6.44 1.03
N ALA A 114 7.43 6.13 0.11
CA ALA A 114 6.78 7.12 -0.74
C ALA A 114 5.95 8.12 0.07
N PHE A 115 5.23 7.65 1.09
CA PHE A 115 4.48 8.53 1.99
C PHE A 115 5.39 9.33 2.91
N ASP A 116 6.49 8.78 3.40
CA ASP A 116 7.48 9.52 4.20
C ASP A 116 8.08 10.70 3.42
N ALA A 117 8.31 10.51 2.11
CA ALA A 117 8.81 11.56 1.23
C ALA A 117 7.76 12.59 0.78
N ASP A 118 6.44 12.31 0.88
CA ASP A 118 5.39 13.20 0.38
C ASP A 118 5.09 14.31 1.41
N PRO A 119 5.41 15.60 1.15
CA PRO A 119 5.30 16.66 2.15
C PRO A 119 3.86 16.96 2.61
N VAL A 120 2.85 16.47 1.88
CA VAL A 120 1.44 16.61 2.28
C VAL A 120 1.08 15.60 3.38
N ILE A 121 1.76 14.46 3.41
CA ILE A 121 1.43 13.38 4.34
C ILE A 121 2.08 13.66 5.68
N GLU A 122 1.30 13.57 6.75
CA GLU A 122 1.73 13.79 8.13
C GLU A 122 1.74 12.47 8.93
N ALA A 123 0.86 11.52 8.60
CA ALA A 123 0.80 10.21 9.26
C ALA A 123 0.34 9.11 8.29
N VAL A 124 0.74 7.87 8.56
CA VAL A 124 0.42 6.71 7.72
C VAL A 124 -0.35 5.65 8.49
N VAL A 125 -1.43 5.13 7.90
CA VAL A 125 -2.21 4.00 8.40
C VAL A 125 -1.92 2.77 7.56
N LEU A 126 -1.42 1.71 8.20
CA LEU A 126 -1.29 0.38 7.59
C LEU A 126 -2.59 -0.41 7.86
N ALA A 127 -3.46 -0.50 6.86
CA ALA A 127 -4.73 -1.21 6.94
C ALA A 127 -4.53 -2.68 6.52
N ALA A 128 -4.27 -3.54 7.50
CA ALA A 128 -3.83 -4.91 7.25
C ALA A 128 -4.26 -5.87 8.37
N GLU A 129 -4.47 -7.12 7.98
CA GLU A 129 -4.52 -8.24 8.94
C GLU A 129 -3.12 -8.55 9.49
N ARG A 130 -3.03 -9.58 10.35
CA ARG A 130 -1.75 -10.01 10.95
C ARG A 130 -0.75 -10.44 9.86
N PRO A 131 0.40 -9.75 9.72
CA PRO A 131 1.44 -10.14 8.78
C PRO A 131 2.08 -11.48 9.19
N ALA A 132 2.79 -12.12 8.25
CA ALA A 132 3.74 -13.17 8.62
C ALA A 132 4.76 -12.63 9.65
N GLY A 133 5.18 -13.46 10.61
CA GLY A 133 5.96 -12.99 11.77
C GLY A 133 7.26 -12.27 11.39
N GLU A 134 7.98 -12.78 10.40
CA GLU A 134 9.19 -12.14 9.84
C GLU A 134 8.88 -10.81 9.15
N VAL A 135 7.78 -10.73 8.41
CA VAL A 135 7.33 -9.50 7.73
C VAL A 135 6.94 -8.45 8.75
N ALA A 136 6.25 -8.82 9.84
CA ALA A 136 5.92 -7.91 10.93
C ALA A 136 7.18 -7.29 11.57
N ALA A 137 8.27 -8.06 11.70
CA ALA A 137 9.54 -7.54 12.21
C ALA A 137 10.17 -6.54 11.23
N LEU A 138 10.19 -6.86 9.94
CA LEU A 138 10.68 -5.97 8.88
C LEU A 138 9.90 -4.65 8.83
N LEU A 139 8.57 -4.71 8.84
CA LEU A 139 7.72 -3.53 8.81
C LEU A 139 7.91 -2.63 10.04
N ARG A 140 8.06 -3.24 11.23
CA ARG A 140 8.30 -2.48 12.46
C ARG A 140 9.63 -1.72 12.40
N GLU A 141 10.67 -2.37 11.89
CA GLU A 141 11.97 -1.73 11.73
C GLU A 141 11.94 -0.62 10.67
N ALA A 142 11.25 -0.84 9.55
CA ALA A 142 11.05 0.18 8.53
C ALA A 142 10.31 1.40 9.09
N ALA A 143 9.18 1.18 9.78
CA ALA A 143 8.37 2.24 10.38
C ALA A 143 9.16 3.10 11.37
N ARG A 144 10.08 2.52 12.15
CA ARG A 144 10.93 3.26 13.10
C ARG A 144 11.93 4.20 12.45
N ARG A 145 12.23 4.00 11.16
CA ARG A 145 13.20 4.81 10.41
C ARG A 145 12.54 5.96 9.66
N LEU A 146 11.21 5.98 9.59
CA LEU A 146 10.46 7.05 8.93
C LEU A 146 10.42 8.28 9.82
N GLY A 147 10.34 9.46 9.20
CA GLY A 147 10.07 10.71 9.91
C GLY A 147 8.62 10.84 10.36
N LYS A 148 7.71 10.06 9.75
CA LYS A 148 6.28 10.12 10.00
C LYS A 148 5.78 8.93 10.81
N PRO A 149 4.82 9.14 11.72
CA PRO A 149 4.22 8.06 12.49
C PRO A 149 3.45 7.10 11.59
N VAL A 150 3.58 5.81 11.91
CA VAL A 150 2.85 4.72 11.26
C VAL A 150 2.00 4.01 12.32
N VAL A 151 0.70 3.90 12.07
CA VAL A 151 -0.25 3.17 12.91
C VAL A 151 -0.87 2.02 12.12
N SER A 152 -1.08 0.88 12.76
CA SER A 152 -1.75 -0.27 12.13
C SER A 152 -3.23 -0.29 12.48
N ALA A 153 -4.04 -0.77 11.54
CA ALA A 153 -5.46 -1.03 11.72
C ALA A 153 -5.80 -2.42 11.17
N ALA A 154 -6.14 -3.35 12.06
CA ALA A 154 -6.80 -4.59 11.64
C ALA A 154 -8.30 -4.37 11.42
N PRO A 155 -9.02 -5.29 10.76
CA PRO A 155 -10.48 -5.23 10.68
C PRO A 155 -11.13 -5.05 12.05
N GLY A 156 -12.09 -4.13 12.16
CA GLY A 156 -12.73 -3.72 13.41
C GLY A 156 -11.93 -2.73 14.28
N GLU A 157 -10.70 -2.38 13.90
CA GLU A 157 -9.85 -1.49 14.71
C GLU A 157 -9.79 -0.04 14.20
N ALA A 158 -10.41 0.28 13.05
CA ALA A 158 -10.27 1.59 12.41
C ALA A 158 -10.66 2.77 13.33
N ARG A 159 -11.63 2.60 14.23
CA ARG A 159 -12.02 3.65 15.18
C ARG A 159 -10.94 3.98 16.22
N PHE A 160 -10.09 3.02 16.56
CA PHE A 160 -8.95 3.25 17.45
C PHE A 160 -7.79 3.98 16.75
N VAL A 161 -7.78 3.98 15.42
CA VAL A 161 -6.80 4.71 14.61
C VAL A 161 -6.95 6.21 14.81
N LEU A 162 -8.18 6.76 14.77
CA LEU A 162 -8.40 8.20 15.01
C LEU A 162 -7.86 8.65 16.35
N ALA A 163 -8.19 7.92 17.41
CA ALA A 163 -7.73 8.24 18.76
C ALA A 163 -6.20 8.23 18.87
N ARG A 164 -5.51 7.41 18.06
CA ARG A 164 -4.05 7.38 17.98
C ARG A 164 -3.49 8.49 17.10
N LEU A 165 -4.18 8.88 16.03
CA LEU A 165 -3.78 9.95 15.13
C LEU A 165 -3.96 11.34 15.77
N ASP A 166 -4.95 11.53 16.63
CA ASP A 166 -5.21 12.81 17.31
C ASP A 166 -4.21 13.11 18.45
N VAL A 167 -3.37 12.16 18.84
CA VAL A 167 -2.36 12.29 19.91
C VAL A 167 -0.91 12.23 19.41
N LEU A 168 -0.71 12.15 18.09
CA LEU A 168 0.59 12.18 17.41
C LEU A 168 0.95 13.62 17.04
#